data_AF-A0A2V7LMD9-F1
#
_entry.id   AF-A0A2V7LMD9-F1
#
_cell.length_a   1.000
_cell.length_b   1.000
_cell.length_c   1.000
_cell.angle_alpha   90.00
_cell.angle_beta   90.00
_cell.angle_gamma   90.00
#
_symmetry.space_group_name_H-M   'P 1'
#
loop_
_entity.id
_entity.type
_entity.pdbx_description
1 polymer ?
#
loop_
_entity_poly.entity_id
_entity_poly.type
_entity_poly.pdbx_seq_one_letter_code
_entity_poly.pdbx_strand_id
1 'polypeptide(L)'
;MELSDLLTIRGTKEQVAEEKAEKVHRDERTYGDFERTFRLSTSIDPNKIKATYSLGVLTVTLPKAETAKPHLALLRAALPPGVPRASVEVCGMCT
;
A
#
# COMPACT_ATOMS: atom_id res chain seq x y z
N MET A 1 11.20 -17.09 -12.73
CA MET A 1 11.18 -15.87 -11.88
C MET A 1 9.72 -15.51 -11.73
N GLU A 2 9.10 -15.83 -10.60
CA GLU A 2 7.67 -15.55 -10.38
C GLU A 2 7.44 -14.04 -10.26
N LEU A 3 6.50 -13.51 -11.06
CA LEU A 3 6.11 -12.10 -11.09
C LEU A 3 5.09 -11.73 -9.98
N SER A 4 4.85 -12.59 -9.00
CA SER A 4 3.70 -12.50 -8.08
C SER A 4 3.67 -11.24 -7.20
N ASP A 5 4.81 -10.58 -7.01
CA ASP A 5 4.97 -9.50 -6.02
C ASP A 5 5.09 -8.11 -6.65
N LEU A 6 4.81 -7.98 -7.96
CA LEU A 6 4.83 -6.72 -8.68
C LEU A 6 3.41 -6.20 -8.89
N LEU A 7 3.11 -5.01 -8.32
CA LEU A 7 1.94 -4.24 -8.70
C LEU A 7 2.31 -3.30 -9.84
N THR A 8 1.70 -3.47 -11.01
CA THR A 8 1.89 -2.57 -12.16
C THR A 8 0.62 -1.77 -12.41
N ILE A 9 0.76 -0.44 -12.49
CA ILE A 9 -0.30 0.50 -12.83
C ILE A 9 -0.01 1.05 -14.23
N ARG A 10 -0.96 0.89 -15.15
CA ARG A 10 -0.88 1.37 -16.53
C ARG A 10 -2.08 2.25 -16.85
N GLY A 11 -1.88 3.23 -17.71
CA GLY A 11 -2.96 4.01 -18.29
C GLY A 11 -2.45 4.97 -19.35
N THR A 12 -3.38 5.64 -20.00
CA THR A 12 -3.11 6.65 -21.03
C THR A 12 -3.77 7.94 -20.61
N LYS A 13 -3.04 9.05 -20.66
CA LYS A 13 -3.60 10.39 -20.49
C LYS A 13 -3.71 11.05 -21.86
N GLU A 14 -4.92 11.10 -22.39
CA GLU A 14 -5.20 11.70 -23.69
C GLU A 14 -5.05 13.23 -23.66
N GLN A 15 -4.50 13.77 -24.75
CA GLN A 15 -4.49 15.21 -25.00
C GLN A 15 -5.79 15.56 -25.73
N VAL A 16 -6.69 16.24 -25.04
CA VAL A 16 -7.90 16.79 -25.67
C VAL A 16 -7.49 18.11 -26.31
N ALA A 17 -7.30 18.11 -27.63
CA ALA A 17 -7.16 19.35 -28.39
C ALA A 17 -8.55 20.03 -28.45
N GLU A 18 -8.69 21.21 -27.85
CA GLU A 18 -9.90 22.01 -28.01
C GLU A 18 -9.96 22.53 -29.45
N GLU A 19 -10.89 22.01 -30.26
CA GLU A 19 -11.06 22.31 -31.70
C GLU A 19 -11.34 23.80 -32.04
N LYS A 20 -11.33 24.70 -31.04
CA LYS A 20 -11.59 26.14 -31.21
C LYS A 20 -10.66 27.06 -30.40
N ALA A 21 -9.66 26.53 -29.71
CA ALA A 21 -8.79 27.36 -28.89
C ALA A 21 -7.71 28.03 -29.78
N GLU A 22 -7.62 29.36 -29.65
CA GLU A 22 -6.49 30.17 -30.12
C GLU A 22 -5.16 29.48 -29.83
N LYS A 23 -4.18 29.65 -30.73
CA LYS A 23 -2.82 29.10 -30.65
C LYS A 23 -2.39 28.83 -29.21
N VAL A 24 -2.28 27.56 -28.83
CA VAL A 24 -1.72 27.15 -27.53
C VAL A 24 -0.30 27.69 -27.46
N HIS A 25 -0.09 28.70 -26.61
CA HIS A 25 1.23 29.33 -26.44
C HIS A 25 2.18 28.46 -25.61
N ARG A 26 1.63 27.58 -24.76
CA ARG A 26 2.41 26.72 -23.87
C ARG A 26 1.59 25.52 -23.39
N ASP A 27 2.22 24.36 -23.41
CA ASP A 27 1.72 23.13 -22.79
C ASP A 27 2.78 22.61 -21.81
N GLU A 28 2.43 22.52 -20.53
CA GLU A 28 3.33 22.06 -19.46
C GLU A 28 2.95 20.67 -18.95
N ARG A 29 1.76 20.18 -19.30
CA ARG A 29 1.24 18.93 -18.75
C ARG A 29 1.72 17.78 -19.61
N THR A 30 2.26 16.74 -18.99
CA THR A 30 2.62 15.51 -19.72
C THR A 30 1.35 14.76 -20.15
N TYR A 31 1.34 14.26 -21.38
CA TYR A 31 0.31 13.41 -21.98
C TYR A 31 0.93 12.11 -22.50
N GLY A 32 0.09 11.14 -22.83
CA GLY A 32 0.49 9.84 -23.36
C GLY A 32 0.41 8.70 -22.33
N ASP A 33 1.04 7.59 -22.68
CA ASP A 33 1.05 6.38 -21.88
C ASP A 33 1.92 6.53 -20.63
N PHE A 34 1.45 5.97 -19.52
CA PHE A 34 2.21 5.87 -18.29
C PHE A 34 2.17 4.46 -17.72
N GLU A 35 3.30 4.04 -17.17
CA GLU A 35 3.45 2.80 -16.43
C GLU A 35 4.24 3.06 -15.15
N ARG A 36 3.77 2.53 -14.02
CA ARG A 36 4.56 2.45 -12.79
C ARG A 36 4.43 1.08 -12.17
N THR A 37 5.56 0.50 -11.78
CA THR A 37 5.62 -0.79 -11.11
C THR A 37 6.17 -0.64 -9.70
N PHE A 38 5.50 -1.24 -8.73
CA PHE A 38 5.87 -1.28 -7.32
C PHE A 38 6.18 -2.71 -6.92
N ARG A 39 7.30 -2.91 -6.22
CA ARG A 39 7.61 -4.17 -5.54
C ARG A 39 6.93 -4.18 -4.18
N LEU A 40 6.14 -5.20 -3.92
CA LEU A 40 5.44 -5.37 -2.65
C LEU A 40 6.34 -6.16 -1.70
N SER A 41 6.57 -5.65 -0.49
CA SER A 41 7.45 -6.29 0.50
C SER A 41 6.75 -7.34 1.36
N THR A 42 5.43 -7.46 1.23
CA THR A 42 4.60 -8.37 2.03
C THR A 42 3.62 -9.10 1.12
N SER A 43 3.34 -10.36 1.43
CA SER A 43 2.29 -11.12 0.74
C SER A 43 0.94 -10.40 0.86
N ILE A 44 0.28 -10.20 -0.29
CA ILE A 44 -1.04 -9.57 -0.41
C ILE A 44 -2.08 -10.65 -0.71
N ASP A 45 -3.32 -10.47 -0.25
CA ASP A 45 -4.45 -11.29 -0.66
C ASP A 45 -5.04 -10.72 -1.97
N PRO A 46 -4.78 -11.34 -3.14
CA PRO A 46 -5.16 -10.79 -4.43
C PRO A 46 -6.69 -10.72 -4.60
N ASN A 47 -7.44 -11.57 -3.92
CA ASN A 47 -8.90 -11.64 -4.04
C ASN A 47 -9.61 -10.46 -3.36
N LYS A 48 -8.89 -9.68 -2.55
CA LYS A 48 -9.45 -8.56 -1.77
C LYS A 48 -8.87 -7.20 -2.17
N ILE A 49 -8.12 -7.12 -3.26
CA ILE A 49 -7.62 -5.85 -3.79
C ILE A 49 -8.80 -4.98 -4.22
N LYS A 50 -8.76 -3.70 -3.86
CA LYS A 50 -9.76 -2.70 -4.27
C LYS A 50 -9.06 -1.48 -4.84
N ALA A 51 -9.66 -0.85 -5.83
CA ALA A 51 -9.18 0.41 -6.40
C ALA A 51 -10.33 1.40 -6.56
N THR A 52 -10.09 2.66 -6.27
CA THR A 52 -11.03 3.76 -6.47
C THR A 52 -10.32 4.92 -7.18
N TYR A 53 -11.03 5.59 -8.08
CA TYR A 53 -10.51 6.76 -8.79
C TYR A 53 -11.47 7.93 -8.57
N SER A 54 -10.97 9.00 -7.95
CA SER A 54 -11.77 10.19 -7.66
C SER A 54 -10.89 11.42 -7.74
N LEU A 55 -11.40 12.47 -8.39
CA LEU A 55 -10.73 13.78 -8.51
C LEU A 55 -9.28 13.70 -9.02
N GLY A 56 -9.01 12.81 -9.98
CA GLY A 56 -7.67 12.65 -10.55
C GLY A 56 -6.71 11.76 -9.74
N VAL A 57 -7.17 11.16 -8.64
CA VAL A 57 -6.34 10.33 -7.75
C VAL A 57 -6.82 8.87 -7.78
N LEU A 58 -5.91 7.97 -8.16
CA LEU A 58 -6.11 6.53 -8.05
C LEU A 58 -5.64 6.05 -6.68
N THR A 59 -6.58 5.55 -5.87
CA THR A 59 -6.30 4.88 -4.59
C THR A 59 -6.39 3.38 -4.77
N VAL A 60 -5.31 2.65 -4.47
CA VAL A 60 -5.27 1.18 -4.51
C VAL A 60 -5.07 0.64 -3.09
N THR A 61 -6.02 -0.15 -2.61
CA THR A 61 -5.98 -0.80 -1.30
C THR A 61 -5.55 -2.25 -1.46
N LEU A 62 -4.41 -2.60 -0.87
CA LEU A 62 -3.81 -3.93 -0.90
C LEU A 62 -3.85 -4.56 0.51
N PRO A 63 -4.80 -5.46 0.80
CA PRO A 63 -4.87 -6.13 2.08
C PRO A 63 -3.72 -7.12 2.24
N LYS A 64 -2.99 -7.04 3.36
CA LYS A 64 -1.98 -8.06 3.69
C LYS A 64 -2.65 -9.43 3.80
N ALA A 65 -1.96 -10.46 3.31
CA ALA A 65 -2.38 -11.83 3.53
C ALA A 65 -2.40 -12.14 5.03
N GLU A 66 -3.31 -13.02 5.45
CA GLU A 66 -3.41 -13.45 6.85
C GLU A 66 -2.11 -14.05 7.39
N THR A 67 -1.34 -14.71 6.53
CA THR A 67 -0.01 -15.27 6.82
C THR A 67 1.08 -14.20 7.03
N ALA A 68 0.85 -12.97 6.58
CA ALA A 68 1.77 -11.84 6.74
C ALA A 68 1.50 -11.02 8.01
N LYS A 69 0.54 -11.43 8.86
CA LYS A 69 0.35 -10.82 10.17
C LYS A 69 1.60 -11.07 11.03
N PRO A 70 2.15 -10.04 11.70
CA PRO A 70 3.37 -10.20 12.47
C PRO A 70 3.13 -11.21 13.60
N HIS A 71 3.90 -12.29 13.61
CA HIS A 71 3.98 -13.17 14.76
C HIS A 71 4.81 -12.45 15.82
N LEU A 72 4.23 -12.23 17.01
CA LEU A 72 4.94 -11.61 18.11
C LEU A 72 6.02 -12.59 18.58
N ALA A 73 7.26 -12.35 18.18
CA ALA A 73 8.39 -13.12 18.69
C ALA A 73 8.68 -12.64 20.11
N LEU A 74 8.29 -13.43 21.11
CA LEU A 74 8.72 -13.20 22.49
C LEU A 74 10.20 -13.52 22.59
N LEU A 75 11.04 -12.48 22.63
CA LEU A 75 12.45 -12.63 22.94
C LEU A 75 12.56 -13.05 24.41
N ARG A 76 12.87 -14.33 24.67
CA ARG A 76 13.17 -14.78 26.03
C ARG A 76 14.56 -14.28 26.42
N ALA A 77 14.61 -13.16 27.15
CA ALA A 77 15.77 -12.82 27.95
C ALA A 77 15.72 -13.61 29.26
N ALA A 78 16.83 -14.25 29.64
CA ALA A 78 16.97 -14.78 31.00
C ALA A 78 17.05 -13.58 31.96
N LEU A 79 16.15 -13.53 32.95
CA LEU A 79 16.23 -12.55 34.02
C LEU A 79 17.48 -12.82 34.87
N PRO A 80 18.29 -11.81 35.21
CA PRO A 80 19.36 -11.98 36.18
C PRO A 80 18.78 -12.39 37.55
N PRO A 81 19.49 -13.22 38.33
CA PRO A 81 19.01 -13.65 39.64
C PRO A 81 18.79 -12.43 40.56
N GLY A 82 17.63 -12.37 41.21
CA GLY A 82 17.28 -11.32 42.18
C GLY A 82 16.24 -10.29 41.71
N VAL A 83 15.77 -10.35 40.46
CA VAL A 83 14.69 -9.45 40.00
C VAL A 83 13.31 -10.07 40.33
N PRO A 84 12.47 -9.39 41.14
CA PRO A 84 11.12 -9.89 41.41
C PRO A 84 10.30 -9.90 40.11
N ARG A 85 9.53 -10.97 39.88
CA ARG A 85 8.60 -11.04 38.76
C ARG A 85 7.48 -10.04 39.00
N ALA A 86 7.40 -9.00 38.18
CA ALA A 86 6.23 -8.14 38.13
C ALA A 86 5.08 -8.93 37.49
N SER A 87 4.05 -9.24 38.26
CA SER A 87 2.76 -9.69 37.76
C SER A 87 2.01 -8.48 37.22
N VAL A 88 1.93 -8.37 35.89
CA VAL A 88 1.00 -7.44 35.24
C VAL A 88 -0.35 -8.16 35.17
N GLU A 89 -1.26 -7.80 36.04
CA GLU A 89 -2.67 -8.15 35.87
C GLU A 89 -3.26 -7.27 34.77
N VAL A 90 -3.74 -7.90 33.70
CA VAL A 90 -4.55 -7.23 32.69
C VAL A 90 -5.90 -6.95 33.35
N CYS A 91 -6.17 -5.69 33.68
CA CYS A 91 -7.49 -5.24 34.09
C CYS A 91 -8.47 -5.54 32.96
N GLY A 92 -9.30 -6.57 33.17
CA GLY A 92 -10.37 -6.93 32.26
C GLY A 92 -11.45 -5.86 32.23
N MET A 93 -12.00 -5.69 31.02
CA MET A 93 -13.26 -5.02 30.71
C MET A 93 -13.34 -3.50 30.95
N CYS A 94 -13.26 -2.74 29.85
CA CYS A 94 -14.24 -1.66 29.64
C CYS A 94 -15.19 -2.12 28.53
N THR A 95 -16.42 -2.38 28.93
CA THR A 95 -17.64 -2.42 28.08
C THR A 95 -17.79 -1.16 27.25
#